data_AF-I4GYS1-F1
#
_entry.id   AF-I4GYS1-F1
#
_cell.length_a   1.000
_cell.length_b   1.000
_cell.length_c   1.000
_cell.angle_alpha   90.00
_cell.angle_beta   90.00
_cell.angle_gamma   90.00
#
_symmetry.space_group_name_H-M   'P 1'
#
loop_
_entity.id
_entity.type
_entity.pdbx_description
1 polymer ?
#
loop_
_entity_poly.entity_id
_entity_poly.type
_entity_poly.pdbx_seq_one_letter_code
_entity_poly.pdbx_strand_id
1 'polypeptide(L)'
;MLRNINDAKIKVSKIVIIKIMFPSQPTENELLKTILEPLLEDFTYWFSRSRLLLESERLSFLSVEEQNDLLARVKNAQQEVATAHLLFKTTGGQVGIEAKMLLPWHQLVAECWGVSSRRRRLQGWGEYQSPQTDA
;
A
#
# COMPACT_ATOMS: atom_id res chain seq x y z
N MET A 1 81.03 15.28 -26.53
CA MET A 1 81.42 14.68 -25.23
C MET A 1 80.27 13.83 -24.72
N LEU A 2 80.61 12.63 -24.25
CA LEU A 2 79.72 11.66 -23.60
C LEU A 2 79.04 12.25 -22.36
N ARG A 3 77.75 11.97 -22.14
CA ARG A 3 77.28 10.99 -21.12
C ARG A 3 75.75 10.99 -20.95
N ASN A 4 75.27 9.75 -21.01
CA ASN A 4 74.01 9.16 -20.56
C ASN A 4 73.73 9.41 -19.06
N ILE A 5 72.49 9.76 -18.67
CA ILE A 5 71.92 9.47 -17.33
C ILE A 5 70.42 9.17 -17.44
N ASN A 6 70.12 7.86 -17.36
CA ASN A 6 69.10 7.17 -16.56
C ASN A 6 67.60 7.36 -16.82
N ASP A 7 67.03 6.24 -17.27
CA ASP A 7 65.77 5.65 -16.84
C ASP A 7 65.19 6.20 -15.53
N ALA A 8 64.04 6.84 -15.63
CA ALA A 8 63.12 7.01 -14.52
C ALA A 8 61.77 6.38 -14.91
N LYS A 9 61.59 5.10 -14.56
CA LYS A 9 60.27 4.46 -14.51
C LYS A 9 59.43 5.14 -13.44
N ILE A 10 58.62 6.11 -13.84
CA ILE A 10 57.58 6.69 -12.98
C ILE A 10 56.44 5.66 -12.89
N LYS A 11 56.40 4.93 -11.77
CA LYS A 11 55.23 4.14 -11.38
C LYS A 11 54.13 5.12 -10.99
N VAL A 12 53.12 5.26 -11.85
CA VAL A 12 51.91 6.02 -11.51
C VAL A 12 51.16 5.24 -10.43
N SER A 13 51.16 5.78 -9.22
CA SER A 13 50.44 5.25 -8.05
C SER A 13 48.97 5.06 -8.34
N LYS A 14 48.42 3.95 -7.83
CA LYS A 14 46.99 3.62 -7.83
C LYS A 14 46.17 4.84 -7.40
N ILE A 15 45.44 5.42 -8.35
CA ILE A 15 44.31 6.30 -8.05
C ILE A 15 43.29 5.40 -7.35
N VAL A 16 43.14 5.59 -6.04
CA VAL A 16 42.01 5.06 -5.29
C VAL A 16 40.79 5.82 -5.81
N ILE A 17 40.12 5.22 -6.80
CA ILE A 17 38.76 5.60 -7.15
C ILE A 17 37.97 5.25 -5.90
N ILE A 18 37.66 6.26 -5.09
CA ILE A 18 36.57 6.21 -4.13
C ILE A 18 35.35 5.91 -5.00
N LYS A 19 34.97 4.64 -5.06
CA LYS A 19 33.71 4.20 -5.64
C LYS A 19 32.64 4.81 -4.77
N ILE A 20 32.21 6.03 -5.10
CA ILE A 20 30.93 6.55 -4.64
C ILE A 20 29.93 5.52 -5.16
N MET A 21 29.51 4.64 -4.26
CA MET A 21 28.50 3.62 -4.53
C MET A 21 27.18 4.36 -4.60
N PHE A 22 26.92 5.00 -5.74
CA PHE A 22 25.55 5.24 -6.14
C PHE A 22 24.90 3.85 -6.22
N PRO A 23 23.86 3.55 -5.40
CA PRO A 23 23.12 2.33 -5.60
C PRO A 23 22.67 2.32 -7.08
N SER A 24 22.89 1.20 -7.76
CA SER A 24 22.33 1.00 -9.09
C SER A 24 20.83 1.28 -9.02
N GLN A 25 20.31 2.11 -9.92
CA GLN A 25 18.88 2.38 -10.00
C GLN A 25 18.16 1.02 -10.05
N PRO A 26 17.16 0.78 -9.17
CA PRO A 26 16.44 -0.48 -9.14
C PRO A 26 15.83 -0.73 -10.52
N THR A 27 15.86 -1.98 -10.95
CA THR A 27 15.16 -2.41 -12.16
C THR A 27 13.67 -2.16 -12.01
N GLU A 28 12.94 -2.05 -13.12
CA GLU A 28 11.48 -1.90 -13.11
C GLU A 28 10.80 -2.98 -12.27
N ASN A 29 11.31 -4.21 -12.29
CA ASN A 29 10.81 -5.31 -11.49
C ASN A 29 11.05 -5.08 -9.97
N GLU A 30 12.23 -4.63 -9.57
CA GLU A 30 12.54 -4.29 -8.17
C GLU A 30 11.71 -3.10 -7.67
N LEU A 31 11.49 -2.10 -8.53
CA LEU A 31 10.58 -0.98 -8.25
C LEU A 31 9.15 -1.46 -8.03
N LEU A 32 8.64 -2.31 -8.92
CA LEU A 32 7.30 -2.89 -8.80
C LEU A 32 7.14 -3.70 -7.52
N LYS A 33 8.14 -4.51 -7.15
CA LYS A 33 8.12 -5.23 -5.86
C LYS A 33 8.05 -4.29 -4.67
N THR A 34 8.83 -3.22 -4.71
CA THR A 34 8.89 -2.20 -3.64
C THR A 34 7.55 -1.48 -3.47
N ILE A 35 6.74 -1.37 -4.52
CA ILE A 35 5.41 -0.75 -4.47
C ILE A 35 4.34 -1.76 -4.07
N LEU A 36 4.44 -3.00 -4.55
CA LEU A 36 3.38 -3.99 -4.40
C LEU A 36 3.20 -4.44 -2.96
N GLU A 37 4.27 -4.65 -2.20
CA GLU A 37 4.15 -5.07 -0.80
C GLU A 37 3.45 -4.04 0.09
N PRO A 38 3.87 -2.75 0.12
CA PRO A 38 3.13 -1.70 0.82
C PRO A 38 1.66 -1.59 0.38
N LEU A 39 1.38 -1.76 -0.90
CA LEU A 39 0.02 -1.72 -1.42
C LEU A 39 -0.86 -2.87 -0.88
N LEU A 40 -0.31 -4.08 -0.75
CA LEU A 40 -1.02 -5.22 -0.15
C LEU A 40 -1.24 -5.02 1.35
N GLU A 41 -0.30 -4.39 2.04
CA GLU A 41 -0.44 -3.99 3.45
C GLU A 41 -1.56 -2.96 3.61
N ASP A 42 -1.63 -1.97 2.72
CA ASP A 42 -2.72 -0.98 2.70
C ASP A 42 -4.08 -1.65 2.53
N PHE A 43 -4.23 -2.56 1.57
CA PHE A 43 -5.49 -3.31 1.40
C PHE A 43 -5.85 -4.11 2.67
N THR A 44 -4.87 -4.77 3.27
CA THR A 44 -5.05 -5.53 4.52
C THR A 44 -5.57 -4.63 5.64
N TYR A 45 -4.96 -3.46 5.81
CA TYR A 45 -5.35 -2.47 6.80
C TYR A 45 -6.78 -1.96 6.55
N TRP A 46 -7.08 -1.51 5.34
CA TRP A 46 -8.39 -0.92 5.02
C TRP A 46 -9.54 -1.90 5.15
N PHE A 47 -9.36 -3.16 4.71
CA PHE A 47 -10.38 -4.17 4.89
C PHE A 47 -10.58 -4.57 6.36
N SER A 48 -9.51 -4.63 7.15
CA SER A 48 -9.62 -4.84 8.60
C SER A 48 -10.45 -3.75 9.28
N ARG A 49 -10.19 -2.48 8.96
CA ARG A 49 -10.95 -1.33 9.48
C ARG A 49 -12.41 -1.36 9.07
N SER A 50 -12.67 -1.72 7.82
CA SER A 50 -14.01 -1.75 7.24
C SER A 50 -14.83 -2.89 7.82
N ARG A 51 -14.24 -4.09 7.96
CA ARG A 51 -14.85 -5.21 8.66
C ARG A 51 -15.20 -4.86 10.10
N LEU A 52 -14.25 -4.28 10.86
CA LEU A 52 -14.51 -3.90 12.24
C LEU A 52 -15.71 -2.96 12.35
N LEU A 53 -15.81 -1.96 11.47
CA LEU A 53 -16.96 -1.05 11.44
C LEU A 53 -18.26 -1.81 11.18
N LEU A 54 -18.29 -2.64 10.14
CA LEU A 54 -19.49 -3.36 9.71
C LEU A 54 -19.93 -4.46 10.70
N GLU A 55 -19.01 -5.00 11.51
CA GLU A 55 -19.31 -5.99 12.55
C GLU A 55 -19.72 -5.35 13.89
N SER A 56 -19.22 -4.15 14.20
CA SER A 56 -19.45 -3.52 15.51
C SER A 56 -20.63 -2.56 15.56
N GLU A 57 -21.07 -2.01 14.43
CA GLU A 57 -22.08 -0.96 14.38
C GLU A 57 -23.18 -1.31 13.39
N ARG A 58 -24.45 -1.12 13.79
CA ARG A 58 -25.58 -1.17 12.85
C ARG A 58 -25.70 0.20 12.17
N LEU A 59 -25.44 0.25 10.86
CA LEU A 59 -25.48 1.49 10.10
C LEU A 59 -26.91 1.76 9.63
N SER A 60 -27.57 2.77 10.23
CA SER A 60 -28.98 3.10 9.98
C SER A 60 -29.32 3.46 8.53
N PHE A 61 -28.32 3.86 7.76
CA PHE A 61 -28.45 4.23 6.35
C PHE A 61 -28.22 3.08 5.36
N LEU A 62 -27.95 1.87 5.86
CA LEU A 62 -27.89 0.63 5.08
C LEU A 62 -28.98 -0.33 5.56
N SER A 63 -29.60 -1.06 4.64
CA SER A 63 -30.42 -2.22 4.99
C SER A 63 -29.59 -3.31 5.68
N VAL A 64 -30.23 -4.30 6.28
CA VAL A 64 -29.51 -5.41 6.93
C VAL A 64 -28.78 -6.23 5.86
N GLU A 65 -29.47 -6.45 4.75
CA GLU A 65 -29.00 -7.16 3.58
C GLU A 65 -27.81 -6.44 2.93
N GLU A 66 -27.89 -5.12 2.73
CA GLU A 66 -26.81 -4.32 2.16
C GLU A 66 -25.55 -4.35 3.04
N GLN A 67 -25.71 -4.22 4.37
CA GLN A 67 -24.58 -4.28 5.29
C GLN A 67 -23.95 -5.68 5.34
N ASN A 68 -24.78 -6.74 5.30
CA ASN A 68 -24.30 -8.11 5.29
C ASN A 68 -23.58 -8.47 3.98
N ASP A 69 -24.11 -8.02 2.83
CA ASP A 69 -23.46 -8.21 1.54
C ASP A 69 -22.08 -7.54 1.52
N LEU A 70 -22.02 -6.26 1.92
CA LEU A 70 -20.75 -5.53 1.97
C LEU A 70 -19.75 -6.22 2.92
N LEU A 71 -20.21 -6.67 4.10
CA LEU A 71 -19.36 -7.41 5.04
C LEU A 71 -18.84 -8.73 4.45
N ALA A 72 -19.68 -9.48 3.72
CA ALA A 72 -19.27 -10.71 3.06
C ALA A 72 -18.21 -10.46 1.99
N ARG A 73 -18.41 -9.44 1.14
CA ARG A 73 -17.41 -9.03 0.13
C ARG A 73 -16.09 -8.60 0.77
N VAL A 74 -16.12 -7.85 1.87
CA VAL A 74 -14.91 -7.46 2.62
C VAL A 74 -14.18 -8.69 3.16
N LYS A 75 -14.88 -9.66 3.75
CA LYS A 75 -14.28 -10.89 4.27
C LYS A 75 -13.61 -11.71 3.17
N ASN A 76 -14.25 -11.82 2.00
CA ASN A 76 -13.68 -12.52 0.86
C ASN A 76 -12.41 -11.82 0.36
N ALA A 77 -12.45 -10.50 0.18
CA ALA A 77 -11.30 -9.73 -0.24
C ALA A 77 -10.13 -9.80 0.76
N GLN A 78 -10.40 -9.86 2.08
CA GLN A 78 -9.35 -10.10 3.08
C GLN A 78 -8.62 -11.43 2.83
N GLN A 79 -9.35 -12.49 2.53
CA GLN A 79 -8.75 -13.80 2.27
C GLN A 79 -7.93 -13.80 0.97
N GLU A 80 -8.42 -13.14 -0.07
CA GLU A 80 -7.72 -13.00 -1.35
C GLU A 80 -6.41 -12.21 -1.18
N VAL A 81 -6.45 -11.06 -0.51
CA VAL A 81 -5.27 -10.23 -0.23
C VAL A 81 -4.27 -10.97 0.63
N ALA A 82 -4.73 -11.66 1.69
CA ALA A 82 -3.84 -12.44 2.56
C ALA A 82 -3.12 -13.56 1.78
N THR A 83 -3.85 -14.23 0.88
CA THR A 83 -3.29 -15.28 0.02
C THR A 83 -2.27 -14.70 -0.95
N ALA A 84 -2.60 -13.59 -1.61
CA ALA A 84 -1.71 -12.93 -2.55
C ALA A 84 -0.45 -12.40 -1.87
N HIS A 85 -0.58 -11.82 -0.68
CA HIS A 85 0.53 -11.32 0.13
C HIS A 85 1.45 -12.47 0.59
N LEU A 86 0.87 -13.60 1.02
CA LEU A 86 1.66 -14.79 1.37
C LEU A 86 2.43 -15.34 0.17
N LEU A 87 1.79 -15.46 -0.99
CA LEU A 87 2.43 -15.92 -2.23
C LEU A 87 3.54 -14.97 -2.67
N PHE A 88 3.30 -13.66 -2.59
CA PHE A 88 4.30 -12.64 -2.90
C PHE A 88 5.53 -12.78 -2.00
N LYS A 89 5.33 -12.92 -0.67
CA LYS A 89 6.44 -13.11 0.29
C LYS A 89 7.18 -14.43 0.08
N THR A 90 6.46 -15.53 -0.09
CA THR A 90 7.05 -16.87 -0.24
C THR A 90 7.86 -17.01 -1.53
N THR A 91 7.51 -16.24 -2.57
CA THR A 91 8.21 -16.26 -3.86
C THR A 91 9.30 -15.19 -3.97
N GLY A 92 9.61 -14.44 -2.91
CA GLY A 92 10.57 -13.32 -2.96
C GLY A 92 10.14 -12.25 -3.97
N GLY A 93 8.83 -12.04 -4.11
CA GLY A 93 8.20 -11.15 -5.09
C GLY A 93 8.43 -11.55 -6.54
N GLN A 94 8.86 -12.78 -6.83
CA GLN A 94 9.09 -13.24 -8.21
C GLN A 94 7.78 -13.50 -8.95
N VAL A 95 6.70 -13.84 -8.23
CA VAL A 95 5.35 -13.96 -8.81
C VAL A 95 4.65 -12.61 -8.68
N GLY A 96 4.37 -11.99 -9.84
CA GLY A 96 3.59 -10.76 -9.91
C GLY A 96 2.12 -11.02 -9.62
N ILE A 97 1.47 -10.08 -8.95
CA ILE A 97 0.01 -10.05 -8.85
C ILE A 97 -0.53 -9.39 -10.10
N GLU A 98 -1.42 -10.08 -10.81
CA GLU A 98 -2.04 -9.51 -12.00
C GLU A 98 -2.83 -8.25 -11.64
N ALA A 99 -2.62 -7.15 -12.37
CA ALA A 99 -3.30 -5.87 -12.12
C ALA A 99 -4.83 -5.99 -12.10
N LYS A 100 -5.38 -6.96 -12.84
CA LYS A 100 -6.83 -7.28 -12.84
C LYS A 100 -7.37 -7.70 -11.48
N MET A 101 -6.51 -8.23 -10.59
CA MET A 101 -6.87 -8.62 -9.22
C MET A 101 -6.93 -7.41 -8.28
N LEU A 102 -6.15 -6.35 -8.56
CA LEU A 102 -6.08 -5.15 -7.73
C LEU A 102 -7.32 -4.26 -7.89
N LEU A 103 -7.91 -4.23 -9.10
CA LEU A 103 -9.02 -3.34 -9.42
C LEU A 103 -10.27 -3.63 -8.56
N PRO A 104 -10.73 -4.89 -8.40
CA PRO A 104 -11.85 -5.20 -7.50
C PRO A 104 -11.57 -4.80 -6.05
N TRP A 105 -10.36 -5.03 -5.54
CA TRP A 105 -10.01 -4.66 -4.17
C TRP A 105 -10.03 -3.15 -3.96
N HIS A 106 -9.49 -2.38 -4.91
CA HIS A 106 -9.53 -0.92 -4.88
C HIS A 106 -10.97 -0.38 -4.90
N GLN A 107 -11.82 -0.91 -5.77
CA GLN A 107 -13.24 -0.52 -5.82
C GLN A 107 -13.95 -0.78 -4.49
N LEU A 108 -13.69 -1.93 -3.87
CA LEU A 108 -14.27 -2.27 -2.58
C LEU A 108 -13.77 -1.36 -1.44
N VAL A 109 -12.48 -1.00 -1.43
CA VAL A 109 -11.95 0.00 -0.48
C VAL A 109 -12.65 1.35 -0.66
N ALA A 110 -12.80 1.83 -1.89
CA ALA A 110 -13.47 3.09 -2.17
C ALA A 110 -14.93 3.09 -1.69
N GLU A 111 -15.66 1.99 -1.89
CA GLU A 111 -17.01 1.80 -1.39
C GLU A 111 -17.07 1.86 0.15
N CYS A 112 -16.19 1.11 0.84
CA CYS A 112 -16.10 1.12 2.30
C CYS A 112 -15.75 2.50 2.87
N TRP A 113 -14.92 3.25 2.16
CA TRP A 113 -14.63 4.65 2.48
C TRP A 113 -15.86 5.55 2.34
N GLY A 114 -16.68 5.34 1.32
CA GLY A 114 -17.96 6.02 1.15
C GLY A 114 -18.89 5.79 2.35
N VAL A 115 -19.01 4.53 2.79
CA VAL A 115 -19.79 4.15 3.98
C VAL A 115 -19.24 4.82 5.24
N SER A 116 -17.92 4.72 5.47
CA SER A 116 -17.26 5.32 6.64
C SER A 116 -17.41 6.85 6.67
N SER A 117 -17.33 7.49 5.51
CA SER A 117 -17.49 8.94 5.36
C SER A 117 -18.92 9.38 5.61
N ARG A 118 -19.91 8.65 5.08
CA ARG A 118 -21.33 8.91 5.34
C ARG A 118 -21.65 8.76 6.83
N ARG A 119 -21.14 7.72 7.48
CA ARG A 119 -21.28 7.53 8.92
C ARG A 119 -20.73 8.71 9.72
N ARG A 120 -19.50 9.15 9.44
CA ARG A 120 -18.90 10.33 10.11
C ARG A 120 -19.75 11.58 9.93
N ARG A 121 -20.31 11.80 8.73
CA ARG A 121 -21.23 12.92 8.51
C ARG A 121 -22.47 12.81 9.37
N LEU A 122 -23.12 11.65 9.42
CA LEU A 122 -24.35 11.49 10.22
C LEU A 122 -24.09 11.60 11.73
N GLN A 123 -22.93 11.14 12.22
CA GLN A 123 -22.54 11.31 13.62
C GLN A 123 -22.25 12.77 13.96
N GLY A 124 -21.55 13.51 13.08
CA GLY A 124 -21.29 14.94 13.29
C GLY A 124 -22.54 15.84 13.18
N TRP A 125 -23.62 15.36 12.56
CA TRP A 125 -24.90 16.08 12.48
C TRP A 125 -25.85 15.73 13.64
N GLY A 126 -25.59 14.65 14.39
CA GLY A 126 -26.36 14.28 15.59
C GLY A 126 -26.04 15.14 16.81
N GLU A 127 -24.91 15.85 16.81
CA GLU A 127 -24.47 16.74 17.91
C GLU A 127 -24.97 18.20 17.76
N TYR A 128 -25.48 18.60 16.59
CA TYR A 128 -26.05 19.94 16.38
C TYR A 128 -27.58 19.90 16.51
N GLN A 129 -28.07 19.84 17.74
CA GLN A 129 -29.48 20.12 18.03
C GLN A 129 -29.69 21.64 17.95
N SER A 130 -30.46 22.09 16.96
CA SER A 130 -30.92 23.48 16.87
C SER A 130 -31.60 23.88 18.18
N PRO A 131 -31.38 25.09 18.71
CA PRO A 131 -32.14 25.60 19.84
C PRO A 131 -33.63 25.55 19.50
N GLN A 132 -34.41 24.86 20.34
CA GLN A 132 -35.86 24.96 20.32
C GLN A 132 -36.22 26.43 20.57
N THR A 133 -36.61 27.17 19.54
CA THR A 133 -37.22 28.48 19.71
C THR A 133 -38.67 28.27 20.13
N ASP A 134 -38.87 28.08 21.44
CA ASP A 134 -40.16 28.29 22.06
C ASP A 134 -40.34 29.79 22.24
N ALA A 135 -41.17 30.40 21.37
CA ALA A 135 -41.73 31.74 21.53
C ALA A 135 -43.14 31.77 20.97
#